data_AF-A0A660Q245-F1
#
_entry.id   AF-A0A660Q245-F1
#
_cell.length_a   1.000
_cell.length_b   1.000
_cell.length_c   1.000
_cell.angle_alpha   90.00
_cell.angle_beta   90.00
_cell.angle_gamma   90.00
#
_symmetry.space_group_name_H-M   'P 1'
#
loop_
_entity.id
_entity.type
_entity.pdbx_description
1 polymer ?
#
loop_
_entity_poly.entity_id
_entity_poly.type
_entity_poly.pdbx_seq_one_letter_code
_entity_poly.pdbx_strand_id
1 'polypeptide(L)'
;MISTTELKRLTGAAKAIAISAGQILLKKSKKRHRVMLKGRVDLVTDADLASEKYIVGEITKKFPNHSILAEEEAARDNHSDY
;
A
#
# COMPACT_ATOMS: atom_id res chain seq x y z
N MET A 1 3.23 -24.91 -3.78
CA MET A 1 2.48 -24.33 -4.92
C MET A 1 1.19 -23.76 -4.34
N ILE A 2 0.90 -22.47 -4.55
CA ILE A 2 -0.34 -21.84 -4.06
C ILE A 2 -1.55 -22.52 -4.72
N SER A 3 -2.60 -22.78 -3.94
CA SER A 3 -3.85 -23.31 -4.50
C SER A 3 -4.58 -22.22 -5.30
N THR A 4 -5.36 -22.62 -6.32
CA THR A 4 -6.17 -21.67 -7.10
C THR A 4 -7.14 -20.86 -6.22
N THR A 5 -7.67 -21.47 -5.15
CA THR A 5 -8.52 -20.80 -4.17
C THR A 5 -7.76 -19.71 -3.42
N GLU A 6 -6.55 -20.02 -2.96
CA GLU A 6 -5.72 -19.05 -2.24
C GLU A 6 -5.26 -17.92 -3.16
N LEU A 7 -4.90 -18.22 -4.41
CA LEU A 7 -4.56 -17.20 -5.40
C LEU A 7 -5.73 -16.23 -5.63
N LYS A 8 -6.95 -16.75 -5.75
CA LYS A 8 -8.17 -15.91 -5.89
C LYS A 8 -8.41 -15.06 -4.65
N ARG A 9 -8.15 -15.58 -3.44
CA ARG A 9 -8.27 -14.83 -2.18
C ARG A 9 -7.29 -13.66 -2.13
N LEU A 10 -6.01 -13.91 -2.43
CA LEU A 10 -4.95 -12.90 -2.44
C LEU A 10 -5.21 -11.82 -3.48
N THR A 11 -5.47 -12.22 -4.72
CA THR A 11 -5.72 -11.27 -5.83
C THR A 11 -7.03 -10.50 -5.65
N GLY A 12 -8.07 -11.12 -5.11
CA GLY A 12 -9.33 -10.44 -4.77
C GLY A 12 -9.13 -9.37 -3.70
N ALA A 13 -8.38 -9.67 -2.63
CA ALA A 13 -8.03 -8.70 -1.61
C ALA A 13 -7.17 -7.55 -2.17
N ALA A 14 -6.13 -7.88 -2.94
CA ALA A 14 -5.24 -6.90 -3.56
C ALA A 14 -6.02 -5.93 -4.48
N LYS A 15 -6.93 -6.46 -5.32
CA LYS A 15 -7.78 -5.64 -6.20
C LYS A 15 -8.68 -4.70 -5.42
N ALA A 16 -9.33 -5.18 -4.36
CA ALA A 16 -10.20 -4.35 -3.53
C ALA A 16 -9.42 -3.22 -2.84
N ILE A 17 -8.27 -3.55 -2.26
CA ILE A 17 -7.39 -2.57 -1.60
C ILE A 17 -6.88 -1.53 -2.61
N ALA A 18 -6.44 -1.96 -3.79
CA ALA A 18 -5.96 -1.07 -4.84
C ALA A 18 -7.04 -0.08 -5.32
N ILE A 19 -8.29 -0.55 -5.49
CA ILE A 19 -9.41 0.33 -5.86
C ILE A 19 -9.66 1.39 -4.79
N SER A 20 -9.67 1.00 -3.51
CA SER A 20 -9.87 1.94 -2.40
C SER A 20 -8.71 2.92 -2.24
N ALA A 21 -7.46 2.49 -2.45
CA ALA A 21 -6.30 3.38 -2.50
C ALA A 21 -6.41 4.39 -3.65
N GLY A 22 -6.85 3.94 -4.83
CA GLY A 22 -7.11 4.81 -5.97
C GLY A 22 -8.16 5.90 -5.68
N GLN A 23 -9.18 5.59 -4.88
CA GLN A 23 -10.15 6.59 -4.42
C GLN A 23 -9.52 7.64 -3.50
N ILE A 24 -8.53 7.26 -2.68
CA ILE A 24 -7.77 8.20 -1.84
C ILE A 24 -6.98 9.15 -2.73
N LEU A 25 -6.28 8.61 -3.74
CA LEU A 25 -5.53 9.41 -4.72
C LEU A 25 -6.44 10.40 -5.46
N LEU A 26 -7.58 9.93 -5.98
CA LEU A 26 -8.56 10.77 -6.68
C LEU A 26 -9.17 11.88 -5.79
N LYS A 27 -9.36 11.61 -4.49
CA LYS A 27 -9.83 12.63 -3.54
C LYS A 27 -8.77 13.68 -3.27
N LYS A 28 -7.49 13.29 -3.24
CA LYS A 28 -6.36 14.18 -2.97
C LYS A 28 -5.91 14.98 -4.19
N SER A 29 -6.02 14.43 -5.39
CA SER A 29 -5.72 15.16 -6.63
C SER A 29 -6.62 16.38 -6.87
N LYS A 30 -7.81 16.40 -6.26
CA LYS A 30 -8.72 17.55 -6.28
C LYS A 30 -8.34 18.68 -5.30
N LYS A 31 -7.28 18.49 -4.51
CA LYS A 31 -6.79 19.47 -3.52
C LYS A 31 -5.38 19.91 -3.91
N ARG A 32 -4.91 21.05 -3.37
CA ARG A 32 -3.47 21.40 -3.50
C ARG A 32 -2.65 20.31 -2.82
N HIS A 33 -1.76 19.68 -3.58
CA HIS A 33 -0.82 18.70 -3.06
C HIS A 33 0.15 19.37 -2.08
N ARG A 34 0.37 18.73 -0.94
CA ARG A 34 1.52 19.05 -0.10
C ARG A 34 2.67 18.19 -0.59
N VAL A 35 3.60 18.82 -1.30
CA VAL A 35 4.81 18.17 -1.80
C VAL A 35 5.90 18.30 -0.74
N MET A 36 6.57 17.21 -0.45
CA MET A 36 7.71 17.10 0.46
C MET A 36 8.90 16.52 -0.32
N LEU A 37 10.11 16.88 0.09
CA LEU A 37 11.34 16.33 -0.47
C LEU A 37 11.86 15.25 0.48
N LYS A 38 11.97 14.01 0.02
CA LYS A 38 12.67 12.94 0.75
C LYS A 38 14.19 13.04 0.60
N GLY A 39 14.65 13.69 -0.47
CA GLY A 39 16.06 13.95 -0.77
C GLY A 39 16.23 15.19 -1.63
N ARG A 40 17.40 15.40 -2.24
CA ARG A 40 17.68 16.60 -3.05
C ARG A 40 16.75 16.76 -4.27
N VAL A 41 16.22 15.66 -4.80
CA VAL A 41 15.35 15.64 -6.00
C VAL A 41 14.16 14.68 -5.87
N ASP A 42 14.04 13.97 -4.75
CA ASP A 42 13.02 12.94 -4.54
C ASP A 42 11.78 13.56 -3.89
N LEU A 43 10.66 13.53 -4.61
CA LEU A 43 9.40 14.17 -4.23
C LEU A 43 8.43 13.12 -3.71
N VAL A 44 7.77 13.45 -2.61
CA VAL A 44 6.62 12.69 -2.09
C VAL A 44 5.49 13.65 -1.81
N THR A 45 4.27 13.22 -2.08
CA THR A 45 3.08 13.99 -1.78
C THR A 45 2.34 13.40 -0.60
N ASP A 46 1.43 14.21 -0.03
CA ASP A 46 0.47 13.71 0.94
C ASP A 46 -0.48 12.65 0.36
N ALA A 47 -0.55 12.49 -0.97
CA ALA A 47 -1.28 11.43 -1.63
C ALA A 47 -0.56 10.10 -1.53
N ASP A 48 0.74 10.06 -1.83
CA ASP A 48 1.58 8.86 -1.77
C ASP A 48 1.58 8.26 -0.36
N LEU A 49 1.86 9.10 0.65
CA LEU A 49 1.84 8.72 2.06
C LEU A 49 0.48 8.19 2.52
N ALA A 50 -0.61 8.78 2.03
CA ALA A 50 -1.96 8.37 2.44
C ALA A 50 -2.40 7.07 1.75
N SER A 51 -2.05 6.87 0.49
CA SER A 51 -2.34 5.62 -0.21
C SER A 51 -1.52 4.47 0.36
N GLU A 52 -0.23 4.66 0.61
CA GLU A 52 0.62 3.61 1.15
C GLU A 52 0.16 3.19 2.55
N LYS A 53 -0.05 4.17 3.46
CA LYS A 53 -0.56 3.89 4.81
C LYS A 53 -1.86 3.10 4.80
N TYR A 54 -2.76 3.39 3.85
CA TYR A 54 -4.00 2.63 3.68
C TYR A 54 -3.72 1.20 3.20
N ILE A 55 -2.92 1.03 2.14
CA ILE A 55 -2.59 -0.28 1.57
C ILE A 55 -1.91 -1.17 2.62
N VAL A 56 -0.84 -0.68 3.23
CA VAL A 56 -0.08 -1.39 4.27
C VAL A 56 -0.98 -1.75 5.45
N GLY A 57 -1.84 -0.82 5.89
CA GLY A 57 -2.79 -1.06 6.96
C GLY A 57 -3.80 -2.17 6.64
N GLU A 58 -4.35 -2.20 5.43
CA GLU A 58 -5.32 -3.22 5.04
C GLU A 58 -4.69 -4.59 4.79
N ILE A 59 -3.47 -4.64 4.21
CA ILE A 59 -2.71 -5.88 4.08
C ILE A 59 -2.39 -6.43 5.47
N THR A 60 -1.86 -5.61 6.38
CA THR A 60 -1.53 -6.02 7.75
C THR A 60 -2.75 -6.57 8.49
N LYS A 61 -3.94 -5.96 8.32
CA LYS A 61 -5.17 -6.46 8.96
C LYS A 61 -5.64 -7.81 8.38
N LYS A 62 -5.58 -7.97 7.06
CA LYS A 62 -6.09 -9.18 6.38
C LYS A 62 -5.09 -10.35 6.37
N PHE A 63 -3.81 -10.03 6.42
CA PHE A 63 -2.68 -10.96 6.32
C PHE A 63 -1.63 -10.61 7.38
N PRO A 64 -1.94 -10.78 8.68
CA PRO A 64 -1.10 -10.30 9.78
C PRO A 64 0.31 -10.91 9.81
N ASN A 65 0.50 -12.06 9.16
CA ASN A 65 1.80 -12.73 9.12
C ASN A 65 2.66 -12.31 7.93
N HIS A 66 2.13 -11.63 6.91
CA HIS A 66 2.92 -11.29 5.72
C HIS A 66 4.00 -10.25 6.03
N SER A 67 5.16 -10.39 5.39
CA SER A 67 6.16 -9.33 5.33
C SER A 67 5.70 -8.27 4.32
N ILE A 68 6.11 -7.02 4.52
CA ILE A 68 5.73 -5.90 3.66
C ILE A 68 6.97 -5.06 3.38
N LEU A 69 7.27 -4.88 2.10
CA LEU A 69 8.20 -3.87 1.61
C LEU A 69 7.38 -2.74 0.98
N ALA A 70 7.61 -1.52 1.44
CA ALA A 70 6.92 -0.31 1.00
C ALA A 70 7.96 0.75 0.59
N GLU A 71 7.56 1.76 -0.20
CA GLU A 71 8.48 2.79 -0.69
C GLU A 71 8.73 3.84 0.39
N GLU A 72 7.68 4.25 1.11
CA GLU A 72 7.72 5.40 2.01
C GLU A 72 7.92 5.03 3.47
N GLU A 73 7.37 3.89 3.89
CA GLU A 73 7.57 3.28 5.20
C GLU A 73 8.71 2.25 5.19
N ALA A 74 9.32 2.04 6.36
CA ALA A 74 10.31 0.99 6.55
C ALA A 74 9.69 -0.40 6.32
N ALA A 75 10.50 -1.32 5.79
CA ALA A 75 10.11 -2.71 5.61
C ALA A 75 9.68 -3.35 6.95
N ARG A 76 8.61 -4.14 6.90
CA ARG A 76 8.15 -4.98 8.00
C ARG A 76 8.48 -6.42 7.65
N ASP A 77 9.46 -6.98 8.33
CA ASP A 77 9.84 -8.38 8.16
C ASP A 77 9.22 -9.24 9.27
N ASN A 78 8.26 -10.07 8.89
CA ASN A 78 7.62 -11.06 9.76
C ASN A 78 8.19 -12.48 9.52
N HIS A 79 9.32 -12.59 8.81
CA HIS A 79 9.93 -13.86 8.39
C HIS A 79 8.95 -14.77 7.65
N SER A 80 8.14 -14.15 6.79
CA SER A 80 7.07 -14.81 6.06
C SER A 80 7.52 -15.29 4.69
N ASP A 81 6.86 -16.35 4.20
CA ASP A 81 6.98 -16.84 2.83
C ASP A 81 6.37 -15.86 1.79
N TYR A 82 5.69 -14.81 2.27
CA TYR A 82 5.05 -13.72 1.52
C TYR A 82 5.44 -12.36 2.08
#